data_AF-A0A504YBK3-F1
#
_entry.id   AF-A0A504YBK3-F1
#
_cell.length_a   1.000
_cell.length_b   1.000
_cell.length_c   1.000
_cell.angle_alpha   90.00
_cell.angle_beta   90.00
_cell.angle_gamma   90.00
#
_symmetry.space_group_name_H-M   'P 1'
#
loop_
_entity.id
_entity.type
_entity.pdbx_description
1 polymer ?
#
loop_
_entity_poly.entity_id
_entity_poly.type
_entity_poly.pdbx_seq_one_letter_code
_entity_poly.pdbx_strand_id
1 'polypeptide(L)'
;MTTSAFELTRVFFIMLAAVDQTASTFRCYHCEDCATVTEYTPTFDGCSSCEKNDSYHHVMKMHVVYRYCRLNHCQSVTRDLGHLKSEVNCCYTELCNMAPLICGSVKLVILLVSTTILVTYFA
;
A
#
# COMPACT_ATOMS: atom_id res chain seq x y z
N MET A 1 26.59 5.03 -49.01
CA MET A 1 26.11 3.73 -48.48
C MET A 1 26.18 3.78 -46.95
N THR A 2 25.27 4.46 -46.26
CA THR A 2 25.30 4.62 -44.79
C THR A 2 23.91 4.70 -44.16
N THR A 3 22.85 4.53 -44.96
CA THR A 3 21.45 4.71 -44.53
C THR A 3 20.84 3.46 -43.88
N SER A 4 21.38 2.26 -44.07
CA SER A 4 20.77 1.04 -43.51
C SER A 4 21.07 0.84 -42.02
N ALA A 5 22.25 1.24 -41.54
CA ALA A 5 22.65 1.04 -40.15
C ALA A 5 21.86 1.94 -39.17
N PHE A 6 21.48 3.14 -39.61
CA PHE A 6 20.77 4.14 -38.80
C PHE A 6 19.30 3.77 -38.57
N GLU A 7 18.66 3.17 -39.59
CA GLU A 7 17.28 2.68 -39.49
C GLU A 7 17.19 1.42 -38.61
N LEU A 8 18.16 0.50 -38.72
CA LEU A 8 18.24 -0.69 -37.85
C LEU A 8 18.44 -0.33 -36.37
N THR A 9 19.27 0.68 -36.07
CA THR A 9 19.44 1.15 -34.69
C THR A 9 18.17 1.79 -34.16
N ARG A 10 17.47 2.62 -34.94
CA ARG A 10 16.18 3.21 -34.54
C ARG A 10 15.13 2.16 -34.24
N VAL A 11 14.96 1.16 -35.09
CA VAL A 11 14.00 0.05 -34.84
C VAL A 11 14.41 -0.72 -33.59
N PHE A 12 15.70 -0.96 -33.36
CA PHE A 12 16.20 -1.63 -32.15
C PHE A 12 15.93 -0.81 -30.88
N PHE A 13 16.11 0.52 -30.91
CA PHE A 13 15.79 1.41 -29.79
C PHE A 13 14.28 1.56 -29.55
N ILE A 14 13.45 1.54 -30.61
CA ILE A 14 11.98 1.55 -30.48
C ILE A 14 11.50 0.21 -29.89
N MET A 15 12.10 -0.92 -30.29
CA MET A 15 11.82 -2.23 -29.71
C MET A 15 12.30 -2.32 -28.25
N LEU A 16 13.49 -1.79 -27.92
CA LEU A 16 13.96 -1.68 -26.53
C LEU A 16 13.07 -0.78 -25.67
N ALA A 17 12.56 0.32 -26.21
CA ALA A 17 11.58 1.17 -25.54
C ALA A 17 10.20 0.51 -25.39
N ALA A 18 9.89 -0.50 -26.23
CA ALA A 18 8.68 -1.31 -26.12
C ALA A 18 8.84 -2.53 -25.19
N VAL A 19 10.07 -2.88 -24.77
CA VAL A 19 10.38 -4.10 -24.02
C VAL A 19 10.24 -3.95 -22.49
N ASP A 20 9.97 -2.77 -21.95
CA ASP A 20 9.79 -2.60 -20.50
C ASP A 20 8.50 -1.86 -20.11
N GLN A 21 7.37 -2.40 -20.57
CA GLN A 21 6.17 -2.40 -19.73
C GLN A 21 6.11 -3.73 -18.98
N THR A 22 7.13 -4.00 -18.17
CA THR A 22 6.93 -4.88 -17.02
C THR A 22 5.88 -4.17 -16.16
N ALA A 23 4.62 -4.57 -16.34
CA ALA A 23 3.54 -4.21 -15.42
C ALA A 23 4.09 -4.48 -14.03
N SER A 24 4.45 -3.41 -13.32
CA SER A 24 5.24 -3.54 -12.11
C SER A 24 4.32 -4.21 -11.11
N THR A 25 4.48 -5.52 -10.96
CA THR A 25 3.67 -6.28 -10.02
C THR A 25 4.28 -6.13 -8.65
N PHE A 26 3.47 -5.85 -7.66
CA PHE A 26 3.92 -5.68 -6.28
C PHE A 26 3.14 -6.58 -5.33
N ARG A 27 3.68 -6.75 -4.12
CA ARG A 27 3.02 -7.51 -3.07
C ARG A 27 2.01 -6.64 -2.33
N CYS A 28 0.85 -7.20 -2.01
CA CYS A 28 -0.18 -6.53 -1.21
C CYS A 28 -0.59 -7.40 -0.02
N TYR A 29 -1.03 -6.79 1.08
CA TYR A 29 -1.76 -7.52 2.12
C TYR A 29 -3.12 -7.98 1.58
N HIS A 30 -3.55 -9.16 1.98
CA HIS A 30 -4.85 -9.73 1.60
C HIS A 30 -5.52 -10.32 2.83
N CYS A 31 -6.62 -9.72 3.26
CA CYS A 31 -7.36 -10.19 4.42
C CYS A 31 -8.78 -9.61 4.46
N GLU A 32 -9.66 -10.37 5.10
CA GLU A 32 -11.03 -9.98 5.40
C GLU A 32 -11.13 -9.62 6.89
N ASP A 33 -11.84 -8.52 7.18
CA ASP A 33 -12.06 -8.00 8.53
C ASP A 33 -10.79 -7.86 9.39
N CYS A 34 -9.76 -7.23 8.82
CA CYS A 34 -8.45 -7.08 9.43
C CYS A 34 -8.16 -5.61 9.73
N ALA A 35 -8.69 -5.01 10.80
CA ALA A 35 -8.42 -3.59 11.08
C ALA A 35 -6.90 -3.27 11.13
N THR A 36 -6.11 -4.18 11.70
CA THR A 36 -4.66 -4.10 11.80
C THR A 36 -3.94 -5.10 10.89
N VAL A 37 -2.68 -4.82 10.61
CA VAL A 37 -1.77 -5.71 9.90
C VAL A 37 -0.68 -6.15 10.88
N THR A 38 -0.35 -7.44 10.87
CA THR A 38 0.67 -8.08 11.69
C THR A 38 1.61 -8.90 10.80
N GLU A 39 2.68 -9.45 11.39
CA GLU A 39 3.59 -10.37 10.69
C GLU A 39 2.91 -11.61 10.11
N TYR A 40 1.74 -11.99 10.64
CA TYR A 40 0.96 -13.15 10.18
C TYR A 40 -0.10 -12.80 9.13
N THR A 41 -0.24 -11.51 8.77
CA THR A 41 -1.25 -11.10 7.79
C THR A 41 -0.86 -11.65 6.41
N PRO A 42 -1.75 -12.39 5.73
CA PRO A 42 -1.42 -12.95 4.43
C PRO A 42 -1.05 -11.86 3.42
N THR A 43 -0.10 -12.19 2.55
CA THR A 43 0.33 -11.34 1.44
C THR A 43 0.22 -12.09 0.13
N PHE A 44 -0.04 -11.36 -0.94
CA PHE A 44 -0.13 -11.88 -2.30
C PHE A 44 0.82 -11.10 -3.18
N ASP A 45 1.64 -11.83 -3.96
CA ASP A 45 2.50 -11.28 -4.99
C ASP A 45 1.74 -11.15 -6.32
N GLY A 46 2.32 -10.43 -7.28
CA GLY A 46 1.74 -10.35 -8.63
C GLY A 46 0.62 -9.32 -8.79
N CYS A 47 0.45 -8.38 -7.86
CA CYS A 47 -0.65 -7.43 -7.88
C CYS A 47 -0.35 -6.23 -8.79
N SER A 48 -1.34 -5.77 -9.54
CA SER A 48 -1.29 -4.51 -10.30
C SER A 48 -1.70 -3.28 -9.48
N SER A 49 -2.44 -3.49 -8.38
CA SER A 49 -2.76 -2.48 -7.36
C SER A 49 -3.12 -3.13 -6.03
N CYS A 50 -2.92 -2.40 -4.92
CA CYS A 50 -3.38 -2.81 -3.61
C CYS A 50 -4.60 -1.98 -3.22
N GLU A 51 -5.63 -2.64 -2.73
CA GLU A 51 -6.86 -2.02 -2.25
C GLU A 51 -6.95 -2.15 -0.73
N LYS A 52 -7.42 -1.09 -0.08
CA LYS A 52 -7.93 -1.09 1.30
C LYS A 52 -9.35 -0.54 1.28
N ASN A 53 -10.33 -1.30 1.76
CA ASN A 53 -11.70 -0.84 1.97
C ASN A 53 -11.97 -0.74 3.47
N ASP A 54 -12.23 0.47 3.94
CA ASP A 54 -12.53 0.79 5.33
C ASP A 54 -14.03 1.14 5.43
N SER A 55 -14.81 0.29 6.09
CA SER A 55 -16.27 0.41 6.12
C SER A 55 -16.80 0.48 7.55
N TYR A 56 -17.60 1.51 7.85
CA TYR A 56 -18.24 1.73 9.14
C TYR A 56 -19.76 1.76 9.00
N HIS A 57 -20.43 0.85 9.72
CA HIS A 57 -21.87 0.77 9.76
C HIS A 57 -22.41 1.42 11.05
N HIS A 58 -22.99 2.61 10.92
CA HIS A 58 -23.37 3.47 12.06
C HIS A 58 -24.46 2.87 12.96
N VAL A 59 -25.39 2.13 12.37
CA VAL A 59 -26.51 1.48 13.09
C VAL A 59 -26.03 0.26 13.89
N MET A 60 -25.25 -0.61 13.26
CA MET A 60 -24.72 -1.82 13.89
C MET A 60 -23.48 -1.56 14.76
N LYS A 61 -22.95 -0.33 14.76
CA LYS A 61 -21.67 0.03 15.42
C LYS A 61 -20.52 -0.90 15.01
N MET A 62 -20.55 -1.33 13.76
CA MET A 62 -19.61 -2.31 13.21
C MET A 62 -18.60 -1.59 12.32
N HIS A 63 -17.32 -1.88 12.53
CA HIS A 63 -16.22 -1.41 11.70
C HIS A 63 -15.56 -2.64 11.07
N VAL A 64 -15.41 -2.62 9.76
CA VAL A 64 -14.83 -3.73 8.99
C VAL A 64 -13.82 -3.16 8.02
N VAL A 65 -12.65 -3.81 7.95
CA VAL A 65 -11.60 -3.41 7.02
C VAL A 65 -11.18 -4.59 6.17
N TYR A 66 -11.26 -4.42 4.84
CA TYR A 66 -10.80 -5.40 3.87
C TYR A 66 -9.56 -4.90 3.16
N ARG A 67 -8.67 -5.84 2.79
CA ARG A 67 -7.48 -5.57 1.99
C ARG A 67 -7.38 -6.59 0.88
N TYR A 68 -7.12 -6.13 -0.34
CA TYR A 68 -7.05 -6.99 -1.50
C TYR A 68 -5.90 -6.66 -2.43
N CYS A 69 -5.32 -7.71 -3.00
CA CYS A 69 -4.52 -7.68 -4.21
C CYS A 69 -5.45 -7.57 -5.43
N ARG A 70 -5.25 -6.56 -6.27
CA ARG A 70 -6.03 -6.36 -7.50
C ARG A 70 -5.15 -6.61 -8.72
N LEU A 71 -5.64 -7.43 -9.63
CA LEU A 71 -5.02 -7.69 -10.94
C LEU A 71 -5.45 -6.68 -12.00
N ASN A 72 -6.45 -5.86 -11.69
CA ASN A 72 -7.02 -4.86 -12.57
C ASN A 72 -6.81 -3.46 -11.97
N HIS A 73 -7.20 -2.44 -12.74
CA HIS A 73 -7.21 -1.06 -12.27
C HIS A 73 -8.12 -0.90 -11.04
N CYS A 74 -7.62 -0.17 -10.03
CA CYS A 74 -8.31 0.12 -8.79
C CYS A 74 -8.55 1.63 -8.69
N GLN A 75 -9.77 2.02 -8.33
CA GLN A 75 -10.16 3.42 -8.16
C GLN A 75 -10.50 3.71 -6.70
N SER A 76 -9.82 4.70 -6.11
CA SER A 76 -10.15 5.17 -4.78
C SER A 76 -11.50 5.90 -4.80
N VAL A 77 -12.38 5.60 -3.85
CA VAL A 77 -13.71 6.18 -3.75
C VAL A 77 -14.19 6.20 -2.31
N THR A 78 -14.83 7.29 -1.92
CA THR A 78 -15.58 7.38 -0.65
C THR A 78 -17.07 7.33 -0.95
N ARG A 79 -17.79 6.49 -0.21
CA ARG A 79 -19.24 6.31 -0.31
C ARG A 79 -19.87 6.58 1.04
N ASP A 80 -20.91 7.40 1.03
CA ASP A 80 -21.77 7.63 2.19
C ASP A 80 -23.20 7.26 1.79
N LEU A 81 -23.71 6.20 2.39
CA LEU A 81 -25.06 5.68 2.19
C LEU A 81 -25.92 5.89 3.45
N GLY A 82 -25.61 6.92 4.24
CA GLY A 82 -26.31 7.35 5.44
C GLY A 82 -26.04 6.45 6.65
N HIS A 83 -26.32 5.15 6.54
CA HIS A 83 -26.06 4.17 7.60
C HIS A 83 -24.73 3.44 7.44
N LEU A 84 -24.10 3.55 6.26
CA LEU A 84 -22.82 2.95 5.92
C LEU A 84 -21.92 4.02 5.33
N LYS A 85 -20.75 4.22 5.93
CA LYS A 85 -19.65 4.97 5.36
C LYS A 85 -18.57 4.00 4.91
N SER A 86 -18.14 4.07 3.66
CA SER A 86 -17.11 3.19 3.09
C SER A 86 -16.07 4.02 2.36
N GLU A 87 -14.80 3.76 2.61
CA GLU A 87 -13.67 4.40 1.98
C GLU A 87 -12.77 3.33 1.35
N VAL A 88 -12.74 3.31 0.01
CA VAL A 88 -11.85 2.46 -0.78
C VAL A 88 -10.65 3.30 -1.18
N ASN A 89 -9.47 2.86 -0.79
CA ASN A 89 -8.19 3.48 -1.14
C ASN A 89 -7.33 2.49 -1.91
N CYS A 90 -6.86 2.93 -3.08
CA CYS A 90 -5.97 2.18 -3.95
C CYS A 90 -4.56 2.76 -3.92
N CYS A 91 -3.55 1.90 -3.94
CA CYS A 91 -2.16 2.31 -3.99
C CYS A 91 -1.33 1.34 -4.86
N TYR A 92 -0.17 1.80 -5.32
CA TYR A 92 0.60 1.19 -6.41
C TYR A 92 2.06 0.91 -6.04
N THR A 93 2.30 0.54 -4.79
CA THR A 93 3.64 0.24 -4.25
C THR A 93 3.59 -0.97 -3.32
N GLU A 94 4.75 -1.58 -3.06
CA GLU A 94 4.91 -2.73 -2.16
C GLU A 94 4.24 -2.50 -0.80
N LEU A 95 3.33 -3.41 -0.43
CA LEU A 95 2.66 -3.49 0.87
C LEU A 95 2.00 -2.18 1.34
N CYS A 96 1.61 -1.34 0.39
CA CYS A 96 1.12 0.02 0.65
C CYS A 96 -0.25 0.07 1.32
N ASN A 97 -1.03 -1.01 1.23
CA ASN A 97 -2.33 -1.13 1.90
C ASN A 97 -2.21 -1.51 3.40
N MET A 98 -1.09 -1.16 4.04
CA MET A 98 -0.86 -1.36 5.47
C MET A 98 -1.87 -0.60 6.35
N ALA A 99 -2.11 -1.12 7.55
CA ALA A 99 -2.77 -0.35 8.59
C ALA A 99 -1.85 0.80 9.04
N PRO A 100 -2.39 1.93 9.55
CA PRO A 100 -1.57 2.86 10.31
C PRO A 100 -0.92 2.10 11.47
N LEU A 101 0.41 2.03 11.48
CA LEU A 101 1.16 1.53 12.63
C LEU A 101 0.70 2.33 13.83
N ILE A 102 0.18 1.66 14.86
CA ILE A 102 -0.11 2.28 16.14
C ILE A 102 1.26 2.60 16.78
N CYS A 103 1.90 3.69 16.32
CA CYS A 103 3.17 4.23 16.82
C CYS A 103 3.03 4.85 18.23
N GLY A 104 2.11 4.34 19.05
CA GLY A 104 1.96 4.75 20.44
C GLY A 104 3.16 4.30 21.29
N SER A 105 3.74 3.15 20.97
CA SER A 105 4.87 2.56 21.71
C SER A 105 6.21 3.22 21.40
N VAL A 106 6.49 3.61 20.14
CA VAL A 106 7.78 4.20 19.76
C VAL A 106 7.98 5.58 20.39
N LYS A 107 6.94 6.43 20.38
CA LYS A 107 7.00 7.75 21.02
C LYS A 107 7.19 7.63 22.54
N LEU A 108 6.50 6.68 23.18
CA LEU A 108 6.63 6.43 24.61
C LEU A 108 8.03 5.91 24.98
N VAL A 109 8.58 4.98 24.20
CA VAL A 109 9.94 4.45 24.41
C VAL A 109 10.99 5.55 24.22
N ILE A 110 10.87 6.39 23.18
CA ILE A 110 11.78 7.53 23.00
C ILE A 110 11.68 8.50 24.18
N LEU A 111 10.47 8.78 24.68
CA LEU A 111 10.26 9.66 25.85
C LEU A 111 10.85 9.06 27.13
N LEU A 112 10.67 7.76 27.35
CA LEU A 112 11.24 7.05 28.49
C LEU A 112 12.77 7.03 28.43
N VAL A 113 13.36 6.72 27.27
CA VAL A 113 14.82 6.73 27.10
C VAL A 113 15.39 8.13 27.32
N SER A 114 14.76 9.16 26.76
CA SER A 114 15.24 10.54 26.91
C SER A 114 15.10 11.06 28.35
N THR A 115 14.01 10.74 29.05
CA THR A 115 13.86 11.05 30.49
C THR A 115 14.88 10.29 31.35
N THR A 116 15.14 9.02 31.05
CA THR A 116 16.14 8.22 31.78
C THR A 116 17.54 8.81 31.60
N ILE A 117 17.93 9.18 30.38
CA ILE A 117 19.21 9.85 30.12
C ILE A 117 19.28 11.19 30.87
N LEU A 118 18.23 12.00 30.82
CA LEU A 118 18.23 13.31 31.50
C LEU A 118 18.43 13.16 33.02
N VAL A 119 17.74 12.21 33.65
CA VAL A 119 17.88 11.93 35.09
C VAL A 119 19.26 11.36 35.42
N THR A 120 19.85 10.55 34.55
CA THR A 120 21.15 9.90 34.83
C THR A 120 22.33 10.86 34.64
N TYR A 121 22.20 11.87 33.79
CA TYR A 121 23.31 12.79 33.45
C TYR A 121 23.18 14.19 34.05
N PHE A 122 22.00 14.60 34.53
CA PHE A 122 21.75 15.94 35.08
C PHE A 122 21.17 15.94 36.52
N ALA A 123 21.13 14.79 37.19
CA ALA A 123 20.94 14.68 38.65
C ALA A 123 22.27 14.26 39.30
#